data_AF-A0A1G0GJU9-F1
#
_entry.id   AF-A0A1G0GJU9-F1
#
_cell.length_a   1.000
_cell.length_b   1.000
_cell.length_c   1.000
_cell.angle_alpha   90.00
_cell.angle_beta   90.00
_cell.angle_gamma   90.00
#
_symmetry.space_group_name_H-M   'P 1'
#
loop_
_entity.id
_entity.type
_entity.pdbx_description
1 polymer ?
#
loop_
_entity_poly.entity_id
_entity_poly.type
_entity_poly.pdbx_seq_one_letter_code
_entity_poly.pdbx_strand_id
1 'polypeptide(L)'
;MPVLVFSTFGTLLVLGVFSILSSSLLIEKVADPLGIVKRIVENQHGIVMVYHGDDSDVVTGGNVYDGRTNLNPIVNSNGINRILIMSALHEHPQGVLMIGLSIGSWLKIVTSFPDVQHIDVIGINPGYLQAIQDYPRQASYCFPSIVMQLLLDTCRNPLLLLVVFKPYLLGWADNLKWSQIEI
;
A
#
# COMPACT_ATOMS: atom_id res chain seq x y z
N MET A 1 50.65 34.12 -2.20
CA MET A 1 49.32 34.20 -2.83
C MET A 1 49.06 33.06 -3.84
N PRO A 2 48.98 31.76 -3.47
CA PRO A 2 48.49 30.73 -4.41
C PRO A 2 47.29 29.90 -3.92
N VAL A 3 46.82 30.07 -2.68
CA VAL A 3 45.79 29.19 -2.09
C VAL A 3 44.37 29.51 -2.59
N LEU A 4 44.11 30.74 -3.05
CA LEU A 4 42.77 31.18 -3.48
C LEU A 4 42.35 30.68 -4.87
N VAL A 5 43.30 30.33 -5.75
CA VAL A 5 42.99 29.94 -7.15
C VAL A 5 42.58 28.48 -7.27
N PHE A 6 43.09 27.60 -6.40
CA PHE A 6 42.68 26.19 -6.37
C PHE A 6 41.26 26.01 -5.80
N SER A 7 40.85 26.89 -4.89
CA SER A 7 39.52 26.88 -4.29
C SER A 7 38.43 27.14 -5.33
N THR A 8 38.61 28.12 -6.22
CA THR A 8 37.57 28.53 -7.18
C THR A 8 37.38 27.50 -8.31
N PHE A 9 38.46 26.85 -8.75
CA PHE A 9 38.38 25.75 -9.71
C PHE A 9 37.63 24.53 -9.15
N GLY A 10 37.86 24.18 -7.88
CA GLY A 10 37.12 23.11 -7.20
C GLY A 10 35.62 23.41 -7.10
N THR A 11 35.26 24.65 -6.76
CA THR A 11 33.85 25.06 -6.66
C THR A 11 33.16 25.09 -8.03
N LEU A 12 33.84 25.57 -9.07
CA LEU A 12 33.31 25.57 -10.44
C LEU A 12 33.15 24.16 -11.01
N LEU A 13 34.03 23.22 -10.63
CA LEU A 13 33.93 21.82 -11.04
C LEU A 13 32.74 21.12 -10.36
N VAL A 14 32.50 21.38 -9.06
CA VAL A 14 31.33 20.85 -8.35
C VAL A 14 30.02 21.42 -8.91
N LEU A 15 29.96 22.72 -9.20
CA LEU A 15 28.79 23.35 -9.82
C LEU A 15 28.59 22.89 -11.28
N GLY A 16 29.69 22.67 -12.02
CA GLY A 16 29.67 22.10 -13.37
C GLY A 16 29.12 20.67 -13.37
N VAL A 17 29.56 19.81 -12.44
CA VAL A 17 29.02 18.45 -12.27
C VAL A 17 27.54 18.49 -11.90
N PHE A 18 27.12 19.41 -11.03
CA PHE A 18 25.70 19.62 -10.70
C PHE A 18 24.87 20.12 -11.91
N SER A 19 25.48 20.86 -12.84
CA SER A 19 24.83 21.34 -14.06
C SER A 19 24.78 20.28 -15.18
N ILE A 20 25.67 19.27 -15.12
CA ILE A 20 25.73 18.14 -16.06
C ILE A 20 24.82 16.99 -15.62
N LEU A 21 24.52 16.88 -14.31
CA LEU A 21 23.44 16.05 -13.79
C LEU A 21 22.10 16.70 -14.14
N SER A 22 21.62 16.46 -15.36
CA SER A 22 20.30 16.93 -15.75
C SER A 22 19.25 16.41 -14.77
N SER A 23 18.27 17.25 -14.41
CA SER A 23 17.18 16.86 -13.52
C SER A 23 16.49 15.58 -14.01
N SER A 24 16.43 15.37 -15.32
CA SER A 24 15.92 14.16 -15.96
C SER A 24 16.70 12.89 -15.59
N LEU A 25 18.03 12.94 -15.49
CA LEU A 25 18.88 11.79 -15.13
C LEU A 25 18.75 11.44 -13.65
N LEU A 26 18.58 12.45 -12.80
CA LEU A 26 18.26 12.25 -11.39
C LEU A 26 16.84 11.71 -11.22
N ILE A 27 15.86 12.23 -11.97
CA ILE A 27 14.49 11.71 -11.99
C ILE A 27 14.46 10.28 -12.50
N GLU A 28 15.23 9.92 -13.52
CA GLU A 28 15.34 8.54 -14.02
C GLU A 28 16.03 7.61 -13.03
N LYS A 29 17.06 8.07 -12.31
CA LYS A 29 17.69 7.28 -11.24
C LYS A 29 16.87 7.18 -9.96
N VAL A 30 16.01 8.17 -9.69
CA VAL A 30 15.09 8.17 -8.54
C VAL A 30 13.80 7.42 -8.85
N ALA A 31 13.35 7.48 -10.11
CA ALA A 31 12.31 6.63 -10.66
C ALA A 31 12.91 5.26 -10.92
N ASP A 32 13.15 4.51 -9.84
CA ASP A 32 13.44 3.09 -9.95
C ASP A 32 12.33 2.45 -10.80
N PRO A 33 12.62 1.95 -12.01
CA PRO A 33 11.59 1.38 -12.84
C PRO A 33 11.06 0.16 -12.11
N LEU A 34 9.86 0.30 -11.52
CA LEU A 34 9.18 -0.76 -10.76
C LEU A 34 8.95 -2.04 -11.58
N GLY A 35 9.21 -1.99 -12.89
CA GLY A 35 9.26 -3.11 -13.79
C GLY A 35 8.45 -2.83 -15.06
N ILE A 36 8.09 -3.90 -15.74
CA ILE A 36 7.21 -3.85 -16.90
C ILE A 36 5.77 -3.67 -16.41
N VAL A 37 5.07 -2.65 -16.91
CA VAL A 37 3.66 -2.44 -16.58
C VAL A 37 2.83 -3.62 -17.09
N LYS A 38 2.10 -4.26 -16.17
CA LYS A 38 1.21 -5.39 -16.42
C LYS A 38 -0.24 -4.95 -16.58
N ARG A 39 -0.70 -4.02 -15.75
CA ARG A 39 -2.08 -3.54 -15.71
C ARG A 39 -2.14 -2.09 -15.29
N ILE A 40 -3.03 -1.34 -15.94
CA ILE A 40 -3.39 0.03 -15.55
C ILE A 40 -4.91 0.08 -15.39
N VAL A 41 -5.38 0.67 -14.30
CA VAL A 41 -6.79 0.98 -14.06
C VAL A 41 -6.89 2.45 -13.66
N GLU A 42 -7.60 3.24 -14.46
CA GLU A 42 -7.77 4.67 -14.22
C GLU A 42 -9.24 4.98 -13.94
N ASN A 43 -9.50 5.81 -12.93
CA ASN A 43 -10.83 6.35 -12.67
C ASN A 43 -10.73 7.70 -11.92
N GLN A 44 -11.88 8.28 -11.57
CA GLN A 44 -11.95 9.59 -10.90
C GLN A 44 -11.23 9.65 -9.53
N HIS A 45 -10.91 8.51 -8.92
CA HIS A 45 -10.22 8.40 -7.63
C HIS A 45 -8.72 8.14 -7.79
N GLY A 46 -8.19 8.15 -9.03
CA GLY A 46 -6.78 8.02 -9.33
C GLY A 46 -6.44 6.81 -10.19
N ILE A 47 -5.14 6.55 -10.32
CA ILE A 47 -4.57 5.52 -11.18
C ILE A 47 -4.04 4.37 -10.31
N VAL A 48 -4.42 3.14 -10.62
CA VAL A 48 -3.81 1.92 -10.07
C VAL A 48 -2.94 1.30 -11.15
N MET A 49 -1.67 1.08 -10.85
CA MET A 49 -0.73 0.41 -11.75
C MET A 49 -0.14 -0.83 -11.09
N VAL A 50 -0.08 -1.90 -11.87
CA VAL A 50 0.55 -3.15 -11.49
C VAL A 50 1.75 -3.39 -12.40
N TYR A 51 2.91 -3.65 -11.81
CA TYR A 51 4.16 -3.95 -12.51
C TYR A 51 4.52 -5.41 -12.27
N HIS A 52 5.13 -6.06 -13.27
CA HIS A 52 5.81 -7.34 -13.07
C HIS A 52 6.93 -7.15 -12.05
N GLY A 53 6.94 -7.96 -11.01
CA GLY A 53 8.05 -8.06 -10.07
C GLY A 53 8.65 -9.47 -10.09
N ASP A 54 9.88 -9.61 -9.60
CA ASP A 54 10.63 -10.87 -9.67
C ASP A 54 9.90 -12.02 -8.97
N ASP A 55 9.49 -11.83 -7.71
CA ASP A 55 8.77 -12.84 -6.93
C ASP A 55 7.25 -12.68 -6.97
N SER A 56 6.80 -11.43 -7.07
CA SER A 56 5.39 -11.05 -7.03
C SER A 56 5.22 -9.65 -7.61
N ASP A 57 4.10 -9.44 -8.28
CA ASP A 57 3.79 -8.17 -8.92
C ASP A 57 3.66 -7.04 -7.90
N VAL A 58 4.16 -5.87 -8.29
CA VAL A 58 4.15 -4.64 -7.48
C VAL A 58 2.92 -3.82 -7.83
N VAL A 59 2.19 -3.38 -6.83
CA VAL A 59 0.97 -2.58 -6.99
C VAL A 59 1.19 -1.19 -6.44
N THR A 60 0.81 -0.20 -7.24
CA THR A 60 0.89 1.21 -6.89
C THR A 60 -0.46 1.89 -7.09
N GLY A 61 -0.78 2.81 -6.19
CA GLY A 61 -1.89 3.74 -6.30
C GLY A 61 -1.35 5.16 -6.40
N GLY A 62 -1.71 5.90 -7.45
CA GLY A 62 -1.24 7.26 -7.67
C GLY A 62 0.30 7.37 -7.75
N ASN A 63 0.97 6.40 -8.39
CA ASN A 63 2.44 6.26 -8.45
C ASN A 63 3.13 5.99 -7.11
N VAL A 64 2.40 5.68 -6.04
CA VAL A 64 2.99 5.32 -4.76
C VAL A 64 2.78 3.84 -4.48
N TYR A 65 3.82 3.19 -3.93
CA TYR A 65 3.76 1.79 -3.52
C TYR A 65 2.61 1.55 -2.55
N ASP A 66 1.79 0.56 -2.86
CA ASP A 66 0.59 0.22 -2.10
C ASP A 66 0.58 -1.25 -1.68
N GLY A 67 1.22 -2.15 -2.45
CA GLY A 67 1.37 -3.54 -2.03
C GLY A 67 2.06 -4.45 -3.05
N ARG A 68 2.08 -5.75 -2.75
CA ARG A 68 2.45 -6.80 -3.71
C ARG A 68 1.46 -7.96 -3.68
N THR A 69 1.41 -8.71 -4.77
CA THR A 69 0.53 -9.88 -4.96
C THR A 69 0.98 -11.13 -4.20
N ASN A 70 2.07 -11.04 -3.45
CA ASN A 70 2.59 -12.14 -2.65
C ASN A 70 1.58 -12.62 -1.57
N LEU A 71 1.43 -13.93 -1.48
CA LEU A 71 0.65 -14.64 -0.45
C LEU A 71 1.51 -15.62 0.37
N ASN A 72 2.79 -15.75 0.06
CA ASN A 72 3.69 -16.64 0.78
C ASN A 72 4.09 -15.99 2.12
N PRO A 73 3.72 -16.58 3.28
CA PRO A 73 4.01 -16.00 4.59
C PRO A 73 5.51 -16.00 4.94
N ILE A 74 6.33 -16.81 4.25
CA ILE A 74 7.79 -16.87 4.46
C ILE A 74 8.48 -15.65 3.81
N VAL A 75 7.94 -15.18 2.69
CA VAL A 75 8.51 -14.04 1.94
C VAL A 75 7.81 -12.76 2.40
N ASN A 76 8.52 -11.85 3.06
CA ASN A 76 7.90 -10.65 3.63
C ASN A 76 7.89 -9.44 2.67
N SER A 77 7.66 -9.67 1.37
CA SER A 77 7.79 -8.63 0.33
C SER A 77 6.72 -7.52 0.38
N ASN A 78 5.60 -7.77 1.08
CA ASN A 78 4.49 -6.85 1.30
C ASN A 78 4.12 -6.72 2.79
N GLY A 79 5.04 -7.02 3.71
CA GLY A 79 4.82 -6.83 5.15
C GLY A 79 3.81 -7.78 5.79
N ILE A 80 3.56 -8.95 5.20
CA ILE A 80 2.64 -9.98 5.73
C ILE A 80 2.93 -10.35 7.18
N ASN A 81 4.19 -10.29 7.61
CA ASN A 81 4.55 -10.58 8.99
C ASN A 81 3.78 -9.73 10.01
N ARG A 82 3.38 -8.50 9.66
CA ARG A 82 2.60 -7.62 10.54
C ARG A 82 1.24 -8.22 10.86
N ILE A 83 0.57 -8.78 9.85
CA ILE A 83 -0.73 -9.46 10.04
C ILE A 83 -0.56 -10.69 10.91
N LEU A 84 0.47 -11.50 10.62
CA LEU A 84 0.73 -12.75 11.35
C LEU A 84 1.06 -12.47 12.82
N ILE A 85 1.84 -11.43 13.10
CA ILE A 85 2.12 -10.99 14.47
C ILE A 85 0.84 -10.55 15.17
N MET A 86 -0.04 -9.80 14.49
CA MET A 86 -1.30 -9.38 15.11
C MET A 86 -2.21 -10.57 15.45
N SER A 87 -2.25 -11.64 14.63
CA SER A 87 -2.97 -12.86 15.00
C SER A 87 -2.32 -13.61 16.18
N ALA A 88 -1.02 -13.46 16.40
CA ALA A 88 -0.34 -14.07 17.54
C ALA A 88 -0.56 -13.26 18.84
N LEU A 89 -0.76 -11.94 18.73
CA LEU A 89 -1.01 -11.04 19.87
C LEU A 89 -2.47 -11.06 20.34
N HIS A 90 -3.39 -11.52 19.49
CA HIS A 90 -4.81 -11.59 19.79
C HIS A 90 -5.27 -13.04 19.70
N GLU A 91 -5.52 -13.70 20.83
CA GLU A 91 -5.74 -15.15 20.88
C GLU A 91 -6.98 -15.62 20.08
N HIS A 92 -8.05 -14.82 20.04
CA HIS A 92 -9.32 -15.20 19.37
C HIS A 92 -9.96 -14.05 18.57
N PRO A 93 -9.37 -13.63 17.44
CA PRO A 93 -9.82 -12.47 16.69
C PRO A 93 -11.11 -12.78 15.91
N GLN A 94 -12.26 -12.26 16.36
CA GLN A 94 -13.55 -12.50 15.70
C GLN A 94 -13.88 -11.50 14.58
N GLY A 95 -13.49 -10.24 14.78
CA GLY A 95 -13.81 -9.14 13.85
C GLY A 95 -12.55 -8.39 13.42
N VAL A 96 -12.43 -8.12 12.12
CA VAL A 96 -11.30 -7.39 11.53
C VAL A 96 -11.80 -6.19 10.75
N LEU A 97 -11.25 -5.01 11.03
CA LEU A 97 -11.37 -3.84 10.17
C LEU A 97 -10.08 -3.68 9.38
N MET A 98 -10.19 -3.63 8.06
CA MET A 98 -9.09 -3.40 7.12
C MET A 98 -9.32 -2.09 6.39
N ILE A 99 -8.41 -1.13 6.57
CA ILE A 99 -8.41 0.14 5.85
C ILE A 99 -7.38 0.04 4.73
N GLY A 100 -7.87 0.20 3.50
CA GLY A 100 -7.21 -0.10 2.25
C GLY A 100 -7.42 -1.56 1.84
N LEU A 101 -7.63 -1.80 0.53
CA LEU A 101 -7.70 -3.14 -0.05
C LEU A 101 -6.40 -3.50 -0.77
N SER A 102 -5.80 -2.54 -1.47
CA SER A 102 -4.78 -2.76 -2.49
C SER A 102 -5.20 -3.93 -3.42
N ILE A 103 -4.32 -4.91 -3.63
CA ILE A 103 -4.61 -6.12 -4.41
C ILE A 103 -5.20 -7.28 -3.59
N GLY A 104 -5.60 -7.05 -2.34
CA GLY A 104 -6.27 -8.05 -1.49
C GLY A 104 -5.38 -9.15 -0.92
N SER A 105 -4.04 -9.04 -1.03
CA SER A 105 -3.13 -10.06 -0.49
C SER A 105 -3.28 -10.24 1.03
N TRP A 106 -3.36 -9.13 1.76
CA TRP A 106 -3.57 -9.14 3.21
C TRP A 106 -4.94 -9.68 3.58
N LEU A 107 -5.98 -9.24 2.86
CA LEU A 107 -7.35 -9.74 3.03
C LEU A 107 -7.40 -11.26 2.89
N LYS A 108 -6.76 -11.81 1.85
CA LYS A 108 -6.74 -13.24 1.62
C LYS A 108 -6.11 -14.01 2.77
N ILE A 109 -5.05 -13.48 3.38
CA ILE A 109 -4.40 -14.13 4.53
C ILE A 109 -5.31 -14.07 5.75
N VAL A 110 -5.91 -12.91 6.04
CA VAL A 110 -6.84 -12.76 7.17
C VAL A 110 -8.03 -13.70 7.04
N THR A 111 -8.55 -13.94 5.82
CA THR A 111 -9.65 -14.91 5.60
C THR A 111 -9.30 -16.35 5.98
N SER A 112 -8.02 -16.67 6.20
CA SER A 112 -7.57 -18.00 6.62
C SER A 112 -7.43 -18.16 8.14
N PHE A 113 -7.65 -17.10 8.92
CA PHE A 113 -7.58 -17.17 10.37
C PHE A 113 -8.84 -17.86 10.93
N PRO A 114 -8.68 -18.89 11.78
CA PRO A 114 -9.77 -19.81 12.14
C PRO A 114 -10.90 -19.14 12.93
N ASP A 115 -10.56 -18.14 13.77
CA ASP A 115 -11.53 -17.49 14.65
C ASP A 115 -12.15 -16.23 14.02
N VAL A 116 -11.69 -15.80 12.84
CA VAL A 116 -12.21 -14.61 12.15
C VAL A 116 -13.55 -14.93 11.51
N GLN A 117 -14.60 -14.27 12.00
CA GLN A 117 -15.97 -14.45 11.55
C GLN A 117 -16.44 -13.31 10.64
N HIS A 118 -15.86 -12.12 10.81
CA HIS A 118 -16.28 -10.92 10.08
C HIS A 118 -15.09 -10.04 9.71
N ILE A 119 -15.08 -9.55 8.46
CA ILE A 119 -14.07 -8.63 7.95
C ILE A 119 -14.78 -7.46 7.26
N ASP A 120 -14.54 -6.26 7.77
CA ASP A 120 -14.90 -5.00 7.14
C ASP A 120 -13.70 -4.48 6.36
N VAL A 121 -13.87 -4.21 5.06
CA VAL A 121 -12.82 -3.56 4.25
C VAL A 121 -13.30 -2.19 3.80
N ILE A 122 -12.52 -1.16 4.07
CA ILE A 122 -12.74 0.22 3.63
C ILE A 122 -11.70 0.57 2.57
N GLY A 123 -12.15 1.01 1.39
CA GLY A 123 -11.27 1.48 0.32
C GLY A 123 -11.77 2.79 -0.27
N ILE A 124 -10.85 3.56 -0.88
CA ILE A 124 -11.18 4.84 -1.53
C ILE A 124 -11.23 4.77 -3.06
N ASN A 125 -10.44 3.86 -3.67
CA ASN A 125 -10.35 3.73 -5.13
C ASN A 125 -10.96 2.39 -5.60
N PRO A 126 -12.12 2.39 -6.29
CA PRO A 126 -12.78 1.16 -6.73
C PRO A 126 -12.00 0.45 -7.86
N GLY A 127 -10.99 1.10 -8.43
CA GLY A 127 -10.09 0.51 -9.42
C GLY A 127 -9.34 -0.72 -8.91
N TYR A 128 -9.12 -0.83 -7.60
CA TYR A 128 -8.55 -2.03 -6.98
C TYR A 128 -9.44 -3.27 -7.15
N LEU A 129 -10.78 -3.11 -7.14
CA LEU A 129 -11.71 -4.21 -7.40
C LEU A 129 -11.69 -4.70 -8.84
N GLN A 130 -11.24 -3.85 -9.77
CA GLN A 130 -11.01 -4.23 -11.16
C GLN A 130 -9.64 -4.91 -11.32
N ALA A 131 -8.60 -4.36 -10.69
CA ALA A 131 -7.24 -4.90 -10.74
C ALA A 131 -7.14 -6.29 -10.09
N ILE A 132 -7.86 -6.54 -8.99
CA ILE A 132 -7.84 -7.82 -8.28
C ILE A 132 -8.42 -8.99 -9.09
N GLN A 133 -9.24 -8.71 -10.11
CA GLN A 133 -9.81 -9.76 -10.97
C GLN A 133 -8.73 -10.53 -11.74
N ASP A 134 -7.56 -9.92 -11.98
CA ASP A 134 -6.42 -10.59 -12.61
C ASP A 134 -5.73 -11.59 -11.66
N TYR A 135 -6.15 -11.65 -10.40
CA TYR A 135 -5.54 -12.44 -9.34
C TYR A 135 -6.61 -13.30 -8.62
N PRO A 136 -6.98 -14.45 -9.19
CA PRO A 136 -8.10 -15.27 -8.68
C PRO A 136 -7.95 -15.70 -7.23
N ARG A 137 -6.73 -15.95 -6.75
CA ARG A 137 -6.49 -16.32 -5.34
C ARG A 137 -6.87 -15.19 -4.39
N GLN A 138 -6.60 -13.95 -4.77
CA GLN A 138 -6.96 -12.75 -4.03
C GLN A 138 -8.44 -12.47 -4.18
N ALA A 139 -9.00 -12.52 -5.39
CA ALA A 139 -10.43 -12.29 -5.65
C ALA A 139 -11.36 -13.32 -4.97
N SER A 140 -10.86 -14.52 -4.64
CA SER A 140 -11.64 -15.60 -4.00
C SER A 140 -11.98 -15.39 -2.51
N TYR A 141 -11.90 -14.16 -1.98
CA TYR A 141 -12.32 -13.91 -0.59
C TYR A 141 -13.83 -14.16 -0.43
N CYS A 142 -14.22 -14.78 0.68
CA CYS A 142 -15.59 -15.19 0.96
C CYS A 142 -16.16 -14.37 2.12
N PHE A 143 -16.44 -13.09 1.91
CA PHE A 143 -17.18 -12.27 2.90
C PHE A 143 -18.06 -11.21 2.20
N PRO A 144 -19.29 -10.97 2.69
CA PRO A 144 -20.29 -10.15 1.99
C PRO A 144 -20.13 -8.64 2.14
N SER A 145 -19.19 -8.13 2.95
CA SER A 145 -19.14 -6.70 3.34
C SER A 145 -17.80 -6.02 3.02
N ILE A 146 -17.59 -5.68 1.74
CA ILE A 146 -16.65 -4.61 1.39
C ILE A 146 -17.46 -3.32 1.31
N VAL A 147 -17.22 -2.41 2.24
CA VAL A 147 -17.87 -1.09 2.26
C VAL A 147 -16.92 -0.10 1.62
N MET A 148 -17.25 0.32 0.41
CA MET A 148 -16.45 1.29 -0.34
C MET A 148 -16.80 2.72 0.10
N GLN A 149 -16.33 3.12 1.28
CA GLN A 149 -16.56 4.46 1.81
C GLN A 149 -15.36 5.38 1.54
N LEU A 150 -15.62 6.51 0.90
CA LEU A 150 -14.68 7.62 0.78
C LEU A 150 -14.46 8.24 2.17
N LEU A 151 -13.50 7.71 2.93
CA LEU A 151 -13.05 8.36 4.15
C LEU A 151 -12.06 9.45 3.74
N LEU A 152 -12.58 10.65 3.53
CA LEU A 152 -11.79 11.82 3.17
C LEU A 152 -11.12 12.36 4.44
N ASP A 153 -10.09 11.66 4.91
CA ASP A 153 -9.21 12.16 5.95
C ASP A 153 -7.77 12.16 5.46
N THR A 154 -7.11 13.30 5.64
CA THR A 154 -5.88 13.66 4.94
C THR A 154 -4.68 12.93 5.56
N CYS A 155 -4.53 11.64 5.28
CA CYS A 155 -3.38 10.86 5.72
C CYS A 155 -2.15 11.18 4.85
N ARG A 156 -1.33 12.11 5.34
CA ARG A 156 -0.02 12.55 4.81
C ARG A 156 1.07 11.45 4.86
N ASN A 157 0.71 10.18 4.76
CA ASN A 157 1.62 9.04 4.77
C ASN A 157 1.07 7.92 3.85
N PRO A 158 1.67 7.67 2.69
CA PRO A 158 1.08 6.79 1.67
C PRO A 158 1.22 5.28 1.96
N LEU A 159 1.51 4.89 3.20
CA LEU A 159 1.80 3.51 3.61
C LEU A 159 0.71 2.86 4.49
N LEU A 160 -0.43 3.52 4.71
CA LEU A 160 -1.42 3.05 5.68
C LEU A 160 -2.41 2.05 5.06
N LEU A 161 -1.97 0.81 4.90
CA LEU A 161 -2.86 -0.34 5.01
C LEU A 161 -2.95 -0.70 6.51
N LEU A 162 -4.07 -0.36 7.15
CA LEU A 162 -4.26 -0.59 8.59
C LEU A 162 -5.21 -1.76 8.81
N VAL A 163 -4.74 -2.76 9.56
CA VAL A 163 -5.59 -3.87 10.03
C VAL A 163 -5.81 -3.67 11.53
N VAL A 164 -7.05 -3.76 11.97
CA VAL A 164 -7.45 -3.58 13.37
C VAL A 164 -8.38 -4.73 13.78
N PHE A 165 -8.12 -5.34 14.94
CA PHE A 165 -8.99 -6.37 15.53
C PHE A 165 -9.94 -5.72 16.55
N LYS A 166 -11.25 -6.01 16.44
CA LYS A 166 -12.35 -5.32 17.18
C LYS A 166 -12.62 -5.87 18.60
N PRO A 167 -11.63 -5.90 19.51
CA PRO A 167 -11.95 -5.42 20.86
C PRO A 167 -10.97 -4.37 21.42
N TYR A 168 -9.90 -4.02 20.70
CA TYR A 168 -8.86 -3.08 21.19
C TYR A 168 -8.80 -1.76 20.43
N LEU A 169 -9.95 -1.25 20.01
CA LEU A 169 -10.03 0.15 19.68
C LEU A 169 -9.79 0.93 20.98
N LEU A 170 -8.62 1.56 21.11
CA LEU A 170 -8.41 2.67 22.05
C LEU A 170 -9.66 3.57 21.92
N GLY A 171 -10.33 3.88 23.03
CA GLY A 171 -11.74 4.34 23.15
C GLY A 171 -12.18 5.59 22.36
N TRP A 172 -11.42 5.99 21.36
CA TRP A 172 -11.79 6.96 20.34
C TRP A 172 -12.78 6.41 19.29
N ALA A 173 -12.76 5.10 19.00
CA ALA A 173 -13.70 4.51 18.04
C ALA A 173 -15.00 3.98 18.66
N ASP A 174 -15.12 3.94 19.99
CA ASP A 174 -16.39 3.65 20.68
C ASP A 174 -17.42 4.77 20.48
N ASN A 175 -16.95 5.98 20.13
CA ASN A 175 -17.78 7.14 19.81
C ASN A 175 -18.16 7.25 18.33
N LEU A 176 -17.66 6.36 17.47
CA LEU A 176 -18.20 6.25 16.12
C LEU A 176 -19.58 5.61 16.25
N LYS A 177 -20.63 6.42 16.10
CA LYS A 177 -22.00 5.92 15.99
C LYS A 177 -22.12 5.12 14.70
N TRP A 178 -21.85 3.83 14.79
CA TRP A 178 -21.93 2.86 13.69
C TRP A 178 -23.32 2.83 13.01
N SER A 179 -24.37 3.27 13.72
CA SER A 179 -25.72 3.45 13.17
C SER A 179 -25.88 4.66 12.24
N GLN A 180 -24.84 5.49 12.08
CA GLN A 180 -24.83 6.60 11.12
C GLN A 180 -23.98 6.31 9.88
N ILE A 181 -23.39 5.11 9.81
CA ILE A 181 -22.86 4.52 8.60
C ILE A 181 -24.00 3.64 8.06
N GLU A 182 -25.05 4.27 7.52
CA GLU A 182 -26.15 3.54 6.90
C GLU A 182 -25.75 3.06 5.48
N ILE A 183 -25.74 1.73 5.37
CA ILE A 183 -25.84 0.77 4.24
C ILE A 183 -26.01 1.35 2.83
#